data_AF-A0A3P6D3J0-F1
#
_entry.id   AF-A0A3P6D3J0-F1
#
_cell.length_a   1.000
_cell.length_b   1.000
_cell.length_c   1.000
_cell.angle_alpha   90.00
_cell.angle_beta   90.00
_cell.angle_gamma   90.00
#
_symmetry.space_group_name_H-M   'P 1'
#
loop_
_entity.id
_entity.type
_entity.pdbx_description
1 polymer ?
#
loop_
_entity_poly.entity_id
_entity_poly.type
_entity_poly.pdbx_seq_one_letter_code
_entity_poly.pdbx_strand_id
1 'polypeptide(L)'
;MAVEFLATEMDTAVRVVHLASSLCVKVQDKLRLPSSTNGHVKSKDDDSPVTVADWGVQAIVSWVLAQVFGGQNLSIVAEEDTESLSKAESLGLLGAVSSAVNEALSEASTYGLPKPDKPLGTTEILEAIGRCSSVGGPKGRHWVLDPVDGTLGFVRGDQYAVALALIENGKVLLGVLGCPNYPVKKECLSNGCNNQSGAAGSVTKGCVMYAKRGSGQAWMQPLIPGGCPESATLLKVSSVDDPVLATVCEPVERANSNHLFTAGLTNSMGVR
;
A
#
# COMPACT_ATOMS: atom_id res chain seq x y z
N MET A 1 -1.51 14.96 -25.68
CA MET A 1 -2.21 16.01 -24.90
C MET A 1 -3.04 15.37 -23.77
N ALA A 2 -2.42 14.65 -22.82
CA ALA A 2 -3.14 14.04 -21.68
C ALA A 2 -2.38 14.16 -20.34
N VAL A 3 -1.24 14.85 -20.32
CA VAL A 3 -0.32 14.89 -19.16
C VAL A 3 -0.54 16.15 -18.28
N GLU A 4 -1.39 17.08 -18.71
CA GLU A 4 -1.56 18.40 -18.06
C GLU A 4 -2.60 18.46 -16.94
N PHE A 5 -3.45 17.43 -16.75
CA PHE A 5 -4.50 17.45 -15.72
C PHE A 5 -4.51 16.16 -14.89
N LEU A 6 -3.45 15.94 -14.10
CA LEU A 6 -3.38 14.84 -13.11
C LEU A 6 -3.04 15.34 -11.71
N ALA A 7 -3.14 16.66 -11.46
CA ALA A 7 -2.76 17.24 -10.18
C ALA A 7 -3.68 16.74 -9.05
N THR A 8 -5.00 16.75 -9.29
CA THR A 8 -5.99 16.27 -8.34
C THR A 8 -5.89 14.75 -8.14
N GLU A 9 -5.71 13.98 -9.21
CA GLU A 9 -5.51 12.53 -9.14
C GLU A 9 -4.25 12.17 -8.34
N MET A 10 -3.13 12.84 -8.61
CA MET A 10 -1.89 12.61 -7.86
C MET A 10 -2.04 13.00 -6.38
N ASP A 11 -2.55 14.20 -6.09
CA ASP A 11 -2.72 14.67 -4.71
C ASP A 11 -3.66 13.75 -3.92
N THR A 12 -4.79 13.34 -4.52
CA THR A 12 -5.73 12.39 -3.90
C THR A 12 -5.08 11.03 -3.67
N ALA A 13 -4.36 10.50 -4.68
CA ALA A 13 -3.68 9.21 -4.58
C ALA A 13 -2.61 9.19 -3.48
N VAL A 14 -1.79 10.25 -3.39
CA VAL A 14 -0.77 10.36 -2.34
C VAL A 14 -1.41 10.42 -0.95
N ARG A 15 -2.42 11.28 -0.77
CA ARG A 15 -3.11 11.44 0.52
C ARG A 15 -3.83 10.17 0.96
N VAL A 16 -4.54 9.51 0.05
CA VAL A 16 -5.29 8.30 0.39
C VAL A 16 -4.36 7.14 0.72
N VAL A 17 -3.19 7.06 0.07
CA VAL A 17 -2.17 6.05 0.39
C VAL A 17 -1.51 6.34 1.74
N HIS A 18 -1.31 7.59 2.15
CA HIS A 18 -0.91 7.93 3.52
C HIS A 18 -1.93 7.43 4.55
N LEU A 19 -3.21 7.71 4.32
CA LEU A 19 -4.30 7.26 5.21
C LEU A 19 -4.39 5.73 5.27
N ALA A 20 -4.34 5.06 4.12
CA ALA A 20 -4.34 3.60 4.02
C ALA A 20 -3.12 2.98 4.72
N SER A 21 -1.93 3.57 4.56
CA SER A 21 -0.71 3.17 5.26
C SER A 21 -0.88 3.24 6.78
N SER A 22 -1.53 4.29 7.28
CA SER A 22 -1.85 4.43 8.71
C SER A 22 -2.77 3.31 9.20
N LEU A 23 -3.81 2.94 8.44
CA LEU A 23 -4.65 1.79 8.75
C LEU A 23 -3.81 0.50 8.83
N CYS A 24 -2.95 0.25 7.85
CA CYS A 24 -2.13 -0.96 7.83
C CYS A 24 -1.20 -1.06 9.04
N VAL A 25 -0.55 0.05 9.45
CA VAL A 25 0.27 0.08 10.67
C VAL A 25 -0.56 -0.31 11.89
N LYS A 26 -1.74 0.30 12.08
CA LYS A 26 -2.61 0.00 13.23
C LYS A 26 -3.09 -1.45 13.23
N VAL A 27 -3.42 -2.01 12.06
CA VAL A 27 -3.85 -3.41 11.94
C VAL A 27 -2.68 -4.36 12.22
N GLN A 28 -1.50 -4.09 11.67
CA GLN A 28 -0.30 -4.90 11.90
C GLN A 28 0.11 -4.90 13.38
N ASP A 29 0.04 -3.75 14.06
CA ASP A 29 0.32 -3.66 15.50
C ASP A 29 -0.65 -4.50 16.32
N LYS A 30 -1.96 -4.48 15.99
CA LYS A 30 -2.98 -5.32 16.65
C LYS A 30 -2.73 -6.82 16.43
N LEU A 31 -2.21 -7.22 15.27
CA LEU A 31 -1.86 -8.63 14.98
C LEU A 31 -0.66 -9.13 15.80
N ARG A 32 0.25 -8.23 16.22
CA ARG A 32 1.44 -8.59 17.01
C ARG A 32 1.19 -8.70 18.51
N LEU A 33 0.02 -8.27 19.00
CA LEU A 33 -0.31 -8.31 20.43
C LEU A 33 -0.55 -9.75 20.90
N PRO A 34 0.04 -10.19 22.04
CA PRO A 34 -0.11 -11.55 22.57
C PRO A 34 -1.56 -11.97 22.88
N SER A 35 -2.44 -10.99 23.08
CA SER A 35 -3.85 -11.17 23.45
C SER A 35 -4.79 -11.33 22.25
N SER A 36 -4.29 -11.21 21.01
CA SER A 36 -5.11 -11.39 19.80
C SER A 36 -5.43 -12.88 19.60
N THR A 37 -6.46 -13.37 20.29
CA THR A 37 -6.94 -14.76 20.17
C THR A 37 -7.66 -15.05 18.86
N ASN A 38 -7.87 -14.04 17.99
CA ASN A 38 -8.43 -14.19 16.65
C ASN A 38 -7.70 -13.23 15.70
N GLY A 39 -6.45 -13.55 15.32
CA GLY A 39 -5.82 -12.86 14.20
C GLY A 39 -6.72 -13.03 12.99
N HIS A 40 -7.38 -11.96 12.54
CA HIS A 40 -8.32 -11.94 11.42
C HIS A 40 -7.57 -12.10 10.08
N VAL A 41 -6.80 -13.18 9.97
CA VAL A 41 -6.09 -13.64 8.79
C VAL A 41 -6.90 -14.81 8.25
N LYS A 42 -7.32 -14.71 7.00
CA LYS A 42 -8.07 -15.74 6.28
C LYS A 42 -7.23 -16.21 5.11
N SER A 43 -7.28 -17.48 4.76
CA SER A 43 -6.65 -17.97 3.54
C SER A 43 -7.61 -17.84 2.36
N LYS A 44 -7.09 -17.43 1.20
CA LYS A 44 -7.79 -17.51 -0.09
C LYS A 44 -7.75 -18.94 -0.64
N ASP A 45 -8.39 -19.16 -1.78
CA ASP A 45 -8.46 -20.47 -2.45
C ASP A 45 -7.10 -21.01 -2.92
N ASP A 46 -6.10 -20.13 -3.08
CA ASP A 46 -4.71 -20.45 -3.45
C ASP A 46 -3.74 -20.51 -2.25
N ASP A 47 -4.28 -20.63 -1.03
CA ASP A 47 -3.56 -20.62 0.25
C ASP A 47 -2.84 -19.31 0.61
N SER A 48 -2.98 -18.25 -0.21
CA SER A 48 -2.44 -16.93 0.14
C SER A 48 -3.23 -16.31 1.31
N PRO A 49 -2.58 -15.57 2.23
CA PRO A 49 -3.28 -14.91 3.33
C PRO A 49 -3.93 -13.60 2.86
N VAL A 50 -5.11 -13.29 3.42
CA VAL A 50 -5.80 -12.00 3.35
C VAL A 50 -6.19 -11.56 4.76
N THR A 51 -6.11 -10.26 5.04
CA THR A 51 -6.33 -9.70 6.37
C THR A 51 -7.34 -8.56 6.37
N VAL A 52 -7.73 -8.11 7.57
CA VAL A 52 -8.52 -6.88 7.77
C VAL A 52 -7.90 -5.67 7.06
N ALA A 53 -6.58 -5.62 6.89
CA ALA A 53 -5.91 -4.52 6.20
C ALA A 53 -6.27 -4.50 4.71
N ASP A 54 -6.27 -5.65 4.04
CA ASP A 54 -6.52 -5.78 2.60
C ASP A 54 -7.92 -5.21 2.24
N TRP A 55 -8.97 -5.70 2.90
CA TRP A 55 -10.32 -5.17 2.71
C TRP A 55 -10.47 -3.72 3.19
N GLY A 56 -9.80 -3.34 4.28
CA GLY A 56 -9.87 -2.00 4.85
C GLY A 56 -9.28 -0.94 3.92
N VAL A 57 -8.10 -1.20 3.35
CA VAL A 57 -7.45 -0.33 2.36
C VAL A 57 -8.31 -0.23 1.11
N GLN A 58 -8.81 -1.35 0.59
CA GLN A 58 -9.67 -1.35 -0.59
C GLN A 58 -10.94 -0.52 -0.39
N ALA A 59 -11.59 -0.65 0.78
CA ALA A 59 -12.76 0.15 1.13
C ALA A 59 -12.45 1.65 1.19
N ILE A 60 -11.36 2.05 1.88
CA ILE A 60 -10.98 3.46 2.04
C ILE A 60 -10.64 4.08 0.69
N VAL A 61 -9.78 3.43 -0.10
CA VAL A 61 -9.34 3.95 -1.40
C VAL A 61 -10.54 4.10 -2.33
N SER A 62 -11.38 3.07 -2.41
CA SER A 62 -12.60 3.10 -3.23
C SER A 62 -13.56 4.21 -2.80
N TRP A 63 -13.79 4.36 -1.50
CA TRP A 63 -14.71 5.37 -0.98
C TRP A 63 -14.19 6.78 -1.25
N VAL A 64 -12.92 7.06 -0.94
CA VAL A 64 -12.30 8.39 -1.16
C VAL A 64 -12.30 8.75 -2.65
N LEU A 65 -11.89 7.83 -3.53
CA LEU A 65 -11.91 8.08 -4.97
C LEU A 65 -13.33 8.33 -5.48
N ALA A 66 -14.34 7.63 -4.95
CA ALA A 66 -15.73 7.87 -5.32
C ALA A 66 -16.24 9.24 -4.86
N GLN A 67 -15.79 9.74 -3.71
CA GLN A 67 -16.13 11.09 -3.23
C GLN A 67 -15.47 12.19 -4.08
N VAL A 68 -14.21 12.00 -4.51
CA VAL A 68 -13.47 13.03 -5.24
C VAL A 68 -13.79 13.04 -6.74
N PHE A 69 -13.94 11.85 -7.36
CA PHE A 69 -14.08 11.71 -8.82
C PHE A 69 -15.47 11.26 -9.27
N GLY A 70 -16.39 11.01 -8.34
CA GLY A 70 -17.74 10.52 -8.61
C GLY A 70 -17.81 9.01 -8.81
N GLY A 71 -18.75 8.35 -8.12
CA GLY A 71 -18.83 6.89 -8.08
C GLY A 71 -19.32 6.19 -9.35
N GLN A 72 -20.05 6.86 -10.25
CA GLN A 72 -20.71 6.21 -11.40
C GLN A 72 -19.76 5.86 -12.55
N ASN A 73 -18.65 6.60 -12.72
CA ASN A 73 -17.66 6.38 -13.78
C ASN A 73 -16.32 5.88 -13.23
N LEU A 74 -16.27 5.53 -11.94
CA LEU A 74 -15.06 5.11 -11.29
C LEU A 74 -14.81 3.63 -11.56
N SER A 75 -13.74 3.34 -12.30
CA SER A 75 -13.28 1.98 -12.50
C SER A 75 -12.05 1.72 -11.64
N ILE A 76 -12.15 0.74 -10.74
CA ILE A 76 -11.03 0.28 -9.91
C ILE A 76 -10.86 -1.22 -10.12
N VAL A 77 -9.64 -1.63 -10.45
CA VAL A 77 -9.19 -3.02 -10.46
C VAL A 77 -8.50 -3.27 -9.12
N ALA A 78 -8.97 -4.22 -8.32
CA ALA A 78 -8.30 -4.62 -7.09
C ALA A 78 -8.42 -6.13 -6.87
N GLU A 79 -7.64 -6.64 -5.92
CA GLU A 79 -7.49 -8.08 -5.67
C GLU A 79 -8.67 -8.68 -4.88
N GLU A 80 -9.22 -7.96 -3.90
CA GLU A 80 -10.18 -8.55 -2.96
C GLU A 80 -11.64 -8.44 -3.41
N ASP A 81 -12.43 -9.47 -3.12
CA ASP A 81 -13.87 -9.48 -3.32
C ASP A 81 -14.67 -9.35 -2.01
N THR A 82 -15.99 -9.23 -2.16
CA THR A 82 -16.94 -9.21 -1.04
C THR A 82 -17.49 -10.59 -0.69
N GLU A 83 -17.24 -11.63 -1.49
CA GLU A 83 -17.81 -12.97 -1.28
C GLU A 83 -17.31 -13.56 0.03
N SER A 84 -16.03 -13.32 0.32
CA SER A 84 -15.37 -13.73 1.56
C SER A 84 -15.92 -13.06 2.82
N LEU A 85 -16.51 -11.86 2.71
CA LEU A 85 -17.05 -11.08 3.82
C LEU A 85 -18.57 -11.19 3.99
N SER A 86 -19.29 -11.59 2.93
CA SER A 86 -20.75 -11.59 2.89
C SER A 86 -21.38 -12.86 3.49
N LYS A 87 -20.57 -13.82 3.94
CA LYS A 87 -21.03 -15.08 4.56
C LYS A 87 -21.40 -14.85 6.03
N ALA A 88 -22.45 -15.53 6.52
CA ALA A 88 -22.93 -15.39 7.90
C ALA A 88 -21.86 -15.67 8.97
N GLU A 89 -20.91 -16.56 8.66
CA GLU A 89 -19.78 -16.91 9.53
C GLU A 89 -18.70 -15.82 9.61
N SER A 90 -18.75 -14.82 8.71
CA SER A 90 -17.77 -13.73 8.60
C SER A 90 -18.21 -12.44 9.29
N LEU A 91 -19.28 -12.46 10.09
CA LEU A 91 -19.78 -11.27 10.81
C LEU A 91 -18.73 -10.61 11.71
N GLY A 92 -17.91 -11.42 12.40
CA GLY A 92 -16.81 -10.91 13.23
C GLY A 92 -15.71 -10.23 12.41
N LEU A 93 -15.37 -10.81 11.25
CA LEU A 93 -14.39 -10.26 10.32
C LEU A 93 -14.87 -8.96 9.68
N LEU A 94 -16.13 -8.92 9.21
CA LEU A 94 -16.76 -7.71 8.68
C LEU A 94 -16.85 -6.61 9.75
N GLY A 95 -17.12 -6.98 11.01
CA GLY A 95 -17.06 -6.07 12.14
C GLY A 95 -15.66 -5.46 12.35
N ALA A 96 -14.61 -6.27 12.25
CA ALA A 96 -13.23 -5.80 12.36
C ALA A 96 -12.82 -4.88 11.19
N VAL A 97 -13.18 -5.24 9.95
CA VAL A 97 -13.00 -4.38 8.77
C VAL A 97 -13.74 -3.06 8.95
N SER A 98 -15.02 -3.12 9.36
CA SER A 98 -15.82 -1.92 9.58
C SER A 98 -15.24 -1.00 10.66
N SER A 99 -14.77 -1.57 11.77
CA SER A 99 -14.10 -0.80 12.81
C SER A 99 -12.83 -0.14 12.29
N ALA A 100 -11.98 -0.86 11.54
CA ALA A 100 -10.72 -0.33 11.03
C ALA A 100 -10.94 0.78 9.99
N VAL A 101 -11.90 0.58 9.06
CA VAL A 101 -12.27 1.58 8.04
C VAL A 101 -12.80 2.85 8.70
N ASN A 102 -13.73 2.73 9.65
CA ASN A 102 -14.30 3.89 10.31
C ASN A 102 -13.29 4.62 11.20
N GLU A 103 -12.40 3.90 11.87
CA GLU A 103 -11.28 4.49 12.63
C GLU A 103 -10.41 5.36 11.72
N ALA A 104 -9.99 4.82 10.56
CA ALA A 104 -9.18 5.56 9.60
C ALA A 104 -9.93 6.74 8.96
N LEU A 105 -11.16 6.54 8.47
CA LEU A 105 -11.94 7.62 7.86
C LEU A 105 -12.27 8.75 8.85
N SER A 106 -12.29 8.47 10.16
CA SER A 106 -12.45 9.51 11.18
C SER A 106 -11.31 10.52 11.18
N GLU A 107 -10.13 10.12 10.72
CA GLU A 107 -8.90 10.93 10.58
C GLU A 107 -8.73 11.51 9.17
N ALA A 108 -9.56 11.15 8.18
CA ALA A 108 -9.35 11.53 6.78
C ALA A 108 -9.15 13.04 6.55
N SER A 109 -9.82 13.89 7.34
CA SER A 109 -9.66 15.34 7.27
C SER A 109 -8.23 15.82 7.61
N THR A 110 -7.49 15.12 8.47
CA THR A 110 -6.10 15.47 8.78
C THR A 110 -5.14 15.19 7.62
N TYR A 111 -5.54 14.33 6.69
CA TYR A 111 -4.87 14.07 5.42
C TYR A 111 -5.37 14.99 4.30
N GLY A 112 -6.34 15.89 4.56
CA GLY A 112 -6.97 16.74 3.54
C GLY A 112 -7.92 15.98 2.61
N LEU A 113 -8.48 14.86 3.08
CA LEU A 113 -9.42 14.02 2.33
C LEU A 113 -10.86 14.24 2.81
N PRO A 114 -11.87 13.89 1.98
CA PRO A 114 -13.26 13.85 2.41
C PRO A 114 -13.42 12.88 3.59
N LYS A 115 -14.35 13.20 4.50
CA LYS A 115 -14.71 12.40 5.67
C LYS A 115 -16.23 12.19 5.67
N PRO A 116 -16.73 10.99 5.99
CA PRO A 116 -18.16 10.77 6.09
C PRO A 116 -18.75 11.49 7.32
N ASP A 117 -19.96 12.05 7.19
CA ASP A 117 -20.64 12.77 8.28
C ASP A 117 -20.97 11.85 9.48
N LYS A 118 -21.23 10.57 9.17
CA LYS A 118 -21.47 9.50 10.15
C LYS A 118 -20.62 8.28 9.79
N PRO A 119 -20.28 7.41 10.75
CA PRO A 119 -19.61 6.15 10.45
C PRO A 119 -20.38 5.35 9.38
N LEU A 120 -19.64 4.77 8.44
CA LEU A 120 -20.19 3.93 7.38
C LEU A 120 -20.74 2.64 7.98
N GLY A 121 -21.94 2.27 7.54
CA GLY A 121 -22.54 0.97 7.82
C GLY A 121 -21.81 -0.16 7.07
N THR A 122 -22.03 -1.39 7.52
CA THR A 122 -21.44 -2.58 6.88
C THR A 122 -21.82 -2.71 5.41
N THR A 123 -23.05 -2.35 5.04
CA THR A 123 -23.50 -2.32 3.64
C THR A 123 -22.71 -1.32 2.80
N GLU A 124 -22.50 -0.10 3.30
CA GLU A 124 -21.73 0.94 2.59
C GLU A 124 -20.26 0.54 2.41
N ILE A 125 -19.69 -0.17 3.38
CA ILE A 125 -18.34 -0.74 3.29
C ILE A 125 -18.28 -1.84 2.24
N LEU A 126 -19.24 -2.77 2.24
CA LEU A 126 -19.31 -3.83 1.23
C LEU A 126 -19.50 -3.24 -0.18
N GLU A 127 -20.33 -2.21 -0.33
CA GLU A 127 -20.48 -1.48 -1.60
C GLU A 127 -19.17 -0.80 -2.03
N ALA A 128 -18.40 -0.25 -1.08
CA ALA A 128 -17.09 0.33 -1.38
C ALA A 128 -16.10 -0.72 -1.88
N ILE A 129 -16.02 -1.87 -1.22
CA ILE A 129 -15.17 -3.00 -1.64
C ILE A 129 -15.63 -3.53 -3.01
N GLY A 130 -16.94 -3.75 -3.20
CA GLY A 130 -17.51 -4.30 -4.42
C GLY A 130 -17.38 -3.42 -5.67
N ARG A 131 -17.17 -2.11 -5.50
CA ARG A 131 -16.83 -1.19 -6.62
C ARG A 131 -15.48 -1.52 -7.27
N CYS A 132 -14.60 -2.23 -6.59
CA CYS A 132 -13.27 -2.60 -7.09
C CYS A 132 -13.27 -3.88 -7.94
N SER A 133 -14.36 -4.15 -8.65
CA SER A 133 -14.58 -5.36 -9.45
C SER A 133 -14.28 -5.17 -10.95
N SER A 134 -13.61 -4.08 -11.32
CA SER A 134 -13.27 -3.85 -12.73
C SER A 134 -12.22 -4.85 -13.21
N VAL A 135 -12.42 -5.38 -14.41
CA VAL A 135 -11.43 -6.22 -15.10
C VAL A 135 -10.34 -5.39 -15.81
N GLY A 136 -10.45 -4.06 -15.79
CA GLY A 136 -9.56 -3.15 -16.49
C GLY A 136 -9.62 -3.33 -18.02
N GLY A 137 -8.50 -3.11 -18.70
CA GLY A 137 -8.38 -3.37 -20.13
C GLY A 137 -7.44 -2.40 -20.87
N PRO A 138 -7.29 -2.59 -22.20
CA PRO A 138 -6.39 -1.79 -23.03
C PRO A 138 -6.94 -0.39 -23.36
N LYS A 139 -8.21 -0.12 -23.07
CA LYS A 139 -8.91 1.14 -23.38
C LYS A 139 -9.61 1.64 -22.13
N GLY A 140 -9.75 2.96 -22.01
CA GLY A 140 -10.42 3.58 -20.87
C GLY A 140 -9.44 3.97 -19.77
N ARG A 141 -9.98 4.52 -18.68
CA ARG A 141 -9.24 4.99 -17.52
C ARG A 141 -9.65 4.16 -16.31
N HIS A 142 -8.66 3.55 -15.64
CA HIS A 142 -8.89 2.66 -14.51
C HIS A 142 -7.82 2.91 -13.45
N TRP A 143 -8.26 2.98 -12.20
CA TRP A 143 -7.36 2.83 -11.05
C TRP A 143 -7.04 1.36 -10.87
N VAL A 144 -5.81 1.08 -10.45
CA VAL A 144 -5.35 -0.27 -10.10
C VAL A 144 -4.79 -0.22 -8.70
N LEU A 145 -5.31 -1.06 -7.82
CA LEU A 145 -4.98 -1.11 -6.40
C LEU A 145 -4.57 -2.52 -6.02
N ASP A 146 -3.39 -2.63 -5.43
CA ASP A 146 -3.03 -3.75 -4.57
C ASP A 146 -3.08 -3.23 -3.12
N PRO A 147 -4.06 -3.64 -2.32
CA PRO A 147 -4.27 -3.06 -1.00
C PRO A 147 -3.13 -3.38 -0.02
N VAL A 148 -2.51 -4.56 -0.14
CA VAL A 148 -1.36 -5.01 0.66
C VAL A 148 -0.47 -5.92 -0.21
N ASP A 149 0.42 -5.32 -0.99
CA ASP A 149 1.43 -6.06 -1.74
C ASP A 149 2.44 -6.67 -0.75
N GLY A 150 2.50 -8.00 -0.73
CA GLY A 150 3.31 -8.77 0.21
C GLY A 150 2.59 -9.10 1.53
N THR A 151 1.36 -9.59 1.49
CA THR A 151 0.57 -9.95 2.69
C THR A 151 1.27 -10.93 3.64
N LEU A 152 2.12 -11.84 3.12
CA LEU A 152 2.98 -12.69 3.97
C LEU A 152 3.97 -11.88 4.80
N GLY A 153 4.61 -10.87 4.18
CA GLY A 153 5.48 -9.93 4.88
C GLY A 153 4.69 -9.08 5.89
N PHE A 154 3.49 -8.67 5.53
CA PHE A 154 2.58 -7.97 6.44
C PHE A 154 2.28 -8.78 7.72
N VAL A 155 1.89 -10.06 7.57
CA VAL A 155 1.58 -10.94 8.71
C VAL A 155 2.80 -11.20 9.59
N ARG A 156 4.00 -11.31 9.00
CA ARG A 156 5.27 -11.50 9.74
C ARG A 156 5.78 -10.23 10.42
N GLY A 157 5.25 -9.07 10.06
CA GLY A 157 5.78 -7.79 10.53
C GLY A 157 6.99 -7.29 9.75
N ASP A 158 7.23 -7.86 8.57
CA ASP A 158 8.28 -7.51 7.61
C ASP A 158 7.79 -6.43 6.62
N GLN A 159 8.44 -6.29 5.46
CA GLN A 159 8.08 -5.30 4.44
C GLN A 159 6.79 -5.67 3.72
N TYR A 160 6.00 -4.65 3.39
CA TYR A 160 4.81 -4.71 2.54
C TYR A 160 4.59 -3.32 1.94
N ALA A 161 3.73 -3.22 0.93
CA ALA A 161 3.34 -1.95 0.35
C ALA A 161 1.82 -1.83 0.13
N VAL A 162 1.31 -0.60 0.13
CA VAL A 162 0.01 -0.25 -0.44
C VAL A 162 0.29 0.35 -1.81
N ALA A 163 -0.16 -0.30 -2.90
CA ALA A 163 0.20 0.11 -4.25
C ALA A 163 -1.02 0.62 -5.02
N LEU A 164 -0.99 1.88 -5.45
CA LEU A 164 -2.05 2.53 -6.20
C LEU A 164 -1.52 3.15 -7.48
N ALA A 165 -2.16 2.86 -8.61
CA ALA A 165 -1.82 3.43 -9.92
C ALA A 165 -3.05 3.90 -10.68
N LEU A 166 -2.85 4.84 -11.61
CA LEU A 166 -3.84 5.22 -12.59
C LEU A 166 -3.34 4.85 -13.98
N ILE A 167 -4.14 4.07 -14.70
CA ILE A 167 -3.87 3.63 -16.08
C ILE A 167 -4.90 4.24 -17.01
N GLU A 168 -4.45 4.76 -18.15
CA GLU A 168 -5.34 5.20 -19.23
C GLU A 168 -4.87 4.66 -20.57
N ASN A 169 -5.75 3.96 -21.29
CA ASN A 169 -5.45 3.37 -22.61
C ASN A 169 -4.16 2.54 -22.62
N GLY A 170 -4.01 1.65 -21.63
CA GLY A 170 -2.85 0.78 -21.45
C GLY A 170 -1.57 1.49 -21.01
N LYS A 171 -1.64 2.78 -20.64
CA LYS A 171 -0.49 3.58 -20.20
C LYS A 171 -0.64 3.96 -18.74
N VAL A 172 0.31 3.54 -17.90
CA VAL A 172 0.43 4.04 -16.52
C VAL A 172 0.71 5.55 -16.59
N LEU A 173 -0.17 6.33 -15.96
CA LEU A 173 -0.12 7.79 -15.89
C LEU A 173 0.53 8.28 -14.60
N LEU A 174 0.26 7.61 -13.47
CA LEU A 174 0.91 7.84 -12.19
C LEU A 174 0.91 6.55 -11.36
N GLY A 175 1.82 6.49 -10.38
CA GLY A 175 1.90 5.42 -9.40
C GLY A 175 2.30 5.97 -8.03
N VAL A 176 1.76 5.37 -6.98
CA VAL A 176 1.97 5.70 -5.57
C VAL A 176 2.17 4.40 -4.80
N LEU A 177 3.23 4.34 -4.00
CA LEU A 177 3.58 3.22 -3.12
C LEU A 177 3.67 3.73 -1.69
N GLY A 178 2.79 3.26 -0.81
CA GLY A 178 2.93 3.41 0.63
C GLY A 178 3.74 2.25 1.17
N CYS A 179 4.90 2.49 1.77
CA CYS A 179 5.79 1.47 2.29
C CYS A 179 5.97 1.67 3.80
N PRO A 180 5.03 1.21 4.66
CA PRO A 180 5.01 1.63 6.06
C PRO A 180 6.15 1.08 6.90
N ASN A 181 6.73 -0.05 6.47
CA ASN A 181 7.86 -0.67 7.15
C ASN A 181 9.23 -0.28 6.58
N TYR A 182 9.26 0.59 5.57
CA TYR A 182 10.50 0.97 4.90
C TYR A 182 11.39 1.83 5.81
N PRO A 183 12.68 1.50 5.97
CA PRO A 183 13.61 2.31 6.74
C PRO A 183 14.00 3.57 5.96
N VAL A 184 13.55 4.74 6.41
CA VAL A 184 13.81 6.03 5.72
C VAL A 184 15.28 6.48 5.84
N LYS A 185 16.04 5.94 6.80
CA LYS A 185 17.47 6.22 6.98
C LYS A 185 18.33 5.09 6.42
N LYS A 186 19.31 5.46 5.60
CA LYS A 186 20.26 4.53 4.96
C LYS A 186 21.10 3.76 5.98
N GLU A 187 21.40 4.37 7.13
CA GLU A 187 22.11 3.71 8.25
C GLU A 187 21.33 2.53 8.84
N CYS A 188 20.00 2.51 8.69
CA CYS A 188 19.13 1.42 9.14
C CYS A 188 19.07 0.23 8.15
N LEU A 189 19.64 0.37 6.95
CA LEU A 189 19.73 -0.71 5.96
C LEU A 189 21.03 -1.52 6.10
N SER A 190 22.12 -0.89 6.57
CA SER A 190 23.45 -1.51 6.67
C SER A 190 23.65 -2.39 7.91
N ASN A 191 22.91 -2.12 8.98
CA ASN A 191 22.91 -2.95 10.18
C ASN A 191 21.51 -3.52 10.32
N GLY A 192 21.31 -4.78 9.92
CA GLY A 192 20.02 -5.47 10.06
C GLY A 192 19.40 -5.11 11.39
N CYS A 193 18.17 -4.57 11.36
CA CYS A 193 17.45 -3.99 12.50
C CYS A 193 17.11 -5.06 13.55
N ASN A 194 18.11 -5.68 14.16
CA ASN A 194 18.02 -6.39 15.41
C ASN A 194 18.37 -5.38 16.50
N ASN A 195 17.32 -4.92 17.19
CA ASN A 195 17.38 -4.32 18.52
C ASN A 195 18.46 -3.24 18.74
N GLN A 196 18.15 -2.00 18.39
CA GLN A 196 18.67 -0.85 19.13
C GLN A 196 17.54 -0.11 19.81
N SER A 197 17.12 -0.68 20.95
CA SER A 197 16.56 0.08 22.06
C SER A 197 17.66 0.99 22.61
N GLY A 198 17.65 2.27 22.24
CA GLY A 198 18.48 3.28 22.93
C GLY A 198 19.04 4.41 22.07
N ALA A 199 18.18 5.31 21.56
CA ALA A 199 18.46 6.74 21.43
C ALA A 199 17.16 7.46 21.01
N ALA A 200 16.71 8.42 21.82
CA ALA A 200 15.48 9.19 21.62
C ALA A 200 15.61 10.22 20.48
N GLY A 201 15.76 9.74 19.25
CA GLY A 201 15.52 10.50 18.02
C GLY A 201 14.63 9.67 17.13
N SER A 202 13.33 9.97 17.11
CA SER A 202 12.30 9.22 16.39
C SER A 202 12.77 8.88 14.98
N VAL A 203 13.13 7.61 14.74
CA VAL A 203 13.36 7.11 13.39
C VAL A 203 12.00 7.08 12.74
N THR A 204 11.74 8.02 11.85
CA THR A 204 10.54 7.99 11.01
C THR A 204 10.60 6.71 10.18
N LYS A 205 9.75 5.75 10.55
CA LYS A 205 9.60 4.48 9.84
C LYS A 205 8.49 4.65 8.81
N GLY A 206 8.77 4.22 7.59
CA GLY A 206 7.84 4.23 6.48
C GLY A 206 7.81 5.53 5.68
N CYS A 207 7.39 5.39 4.42
CA CYS A 207 7.26 6.49 3.49
C CYS A 207 6.19 6.23 2.44
N VAL A 208 5.76 7.27 1.74
CA VAL A 208 4.99 7.21 0.50
C VAL A 208 5.86 7.70 -0.65
N MET A 209 6.04 6.87 -1.66
CA MET A 209 6.77 7.20 -2.89
C MET A 209 5.79 7.38 -4.04
N TYR A 210 6.02 8.33 -4.93
CA TYR A 210 5.13 8.56 -6.07
C TYR A 210 5.85 9.14 -7.28
N ALA A 211 5.31 8.85 -8.47
CA ALA A 211 5.83 9.35 -9.73
C ALA A 211 4.72 9.55 -10.76
N LYS A 212 4.90 10.55 -11.63
CA LYS A 212 3.98 10.86 -12.73
C LYS A 212 4.66 10.59 -14.07
N ARG A 213 3.94 10.00 -15.02
CA ARG A 213 4.43 9.80 -16.38
C ARG A 213 4.87 11.14 -16.99
N GLY A 214 6.08 11.14 -17.56
CA GLY A 214 6.64 12.31 -18.25
C GLY A 214 7.22 13.39 -17.32
N SER A 215 7.20 13.24 -15.99
CA SER A 215 7.87 14.19 -15.09
C SER A 215 9.39 14.04 -15.08
N GLY A 216 9.91 12.84 -15.40
CA GLY A 216 11.31 12.49 -15.18
C GLY A 216 11.74 12.48 -13.70
N GLN A 217 10.78 12.56 -12.77
CA GLN A 217 11.00 12.74 -11.35
C GLN A 217 10.09 11.82 -10.53
N ALA A 218 10.67 11.21 -9.49
CA ALA A 218 9.96 10.48 -8.46
C ALA A 218 10.24 11.12 -7.10
N TRP A 219 9.26 11.08 -6.21
CA TRP A 219 9.26 11.81 -4.95
C TRP A 219 8.95 10.86 -3.79
N MET A 220 9.40 11.22 -2.60
CA MET A 220 9.18 10.47 -1.37
C MET A 220 8.77 11.41 -0.24
N GLN A 221 7.76 11.01 0.51
CA GLN A 221 7.25 11.67 1.70
C GLN A 221 7.36 10.70 2.89
N PRO A 222 7.90 11.10 4.05
CA PRO A 222 7.89 10.23 5.23
C PRO A 222 6.45 9.97 5.70
N LEU A 223 6.19 8.84 6.36
CA LEU A 223 4.91 8.69 7.08
C LEU A 223 4.94 9.55 8.34
N ILE A 224 3.88 10.34 8.55
CA ILE A 224 3.66 11.13 9.76
C ILE A 224 2.38 10.63 10.42
N PRO A 225 2.39 10.33 11.73
CA PRO A 225 1.18 9.95 12.44
C PRO A 225 0.10 11.03 12.30
N GLY A 226 -1.05 10.67 11.75
CA GLY A 226 -2.22 11.54 11.69
C GLY A 226 -2.13 12.69 10.69
N GLY A 227 -1.32 12.60 9.63
CA GLY A 227 -1.33 13.62 8.57
C GLY A 227 -0.42 13.34 7.37
N CYS A 228 -0.43 14.26 6.41
CA CYS A 228 0.48 14.25 5.26
C CYS A 228 1.65 15.23 5.47
N PRO A 229 2.87 14.89 5.08
CA PRO A 229 3.99 15.83 5.09
C PRO A 229 3.75 17.01 4.14
N GLU A 230 4.21 18.20 4.55
CA GLU A 230 4.16 19.41 3.73
C GLU A 230 5.19 19.41 2.60
N SER A 231 6.22 18.57 2.69
CA SER A 231 7.32 18.51 1.71
C SER A 231 7.64 17.09 1.29
N ALA A 232 8.15 16.96 0.06
CA ALA A 232 8.61 15.71 -0.51
C ALA A 232 10.08 15.84 -0.94
N THR A 233 10.83 14.75 -0.78
CA THR A 233 12.22 14.64 -1.21
C THR A 233 12.29 13.98 -2.58
N LEU A 234 13.08 14.54 -3.50
CA LEU A 234 13.33 13.93 -4.79
C LEU A 234 14.11 12.62 -4.62
N LEU A 235 13.56 11.52 -5.11
CA LEU A 235 14.24 10.23 -5.16
C LEU A 235 15.35 10.25 -6.21
N LYS A 236 16.50 9.68 -5.85
CA LYS A 236 17.66 9.53 -6.72
C LYS A 236 18.10 8.09 -6.69
N VAL A 237 18.45 7.56 -7.85
CA VAL A 237 19.16 6.28 -7.95
C VAL A 237 20.62 6.49 -7.58
N SER A 238 21.29 5.41 -7.18
CA SER A 238 22.73 5.44 -6.93
C SER A 238 23.47 5.94 -8.18
N SER A 239 24.53 6.74 -7.99
CA SER A 239 25.45 7.09 -9.07
C SER A 239 26.52 6.00 -9.30
N VAL A 240 26.43 4.88 -8.57
CA VAL A 240 27.31 3.72 -8.77
C VAL A 240 27.04 3.13 -10.15
N ASP A 241 28.08 3.14 -10.97
CA ASP A 241 28.14 2.61 -12.32
C ASP A 241 29.00 1.33 -12.41
N ASP A 242 29.85 1.09 -11.42
CA ASP A 242 30.60 -0.16 -11.28
C ASP A 242 29.68 -1.26 -10.68
N PRO A 243 29.38 -2.34 -11.44
CA PRO A 243 28.54 -3.43 -10.95
C PRO A 243 29.13 -4.14 -9.73
N VAL A 244 30.46 -4.09 -9.51
CA VAL A 244 31.11 -4.68 -8.33
C VAL A 244 30.65 -4.02 -7.03
N LEU A 245 30.21 -2.76 -7.09
CA LEU A 245 29.72 -2.02 -5.92
C LEU A 245 28.19 -2.09 -5.79
N ALA A 246 27.51 -2.84 -6.66
CA ALA A 246 26.07 -2.99 -6.62
C ALA A 246 25.64 -3.87 -5.43
N THR A 247 24.57 -3.44 -4.76
CA THR A 247 23.91 -4.27 -3.75
C THR A 247 22.92 -5.20 -4.42
N VAL A 248 23.02 -6.51 -4.14
CA VAL A 248 22.08 -7.52 -4.64
C VAL A 248 20.97 -7.73 -3.62
N CYS A 249 19.73 -7.64 -4.07
CA CYS A 249 18.56 -8.03 -3.29
C CYS A 249 18.03 -9.36 -3.83
N GLU A 250 17.86 -10.36 -2.98
CA GLU A 250 17.23 -11.64 -3.32
C GLU A 250 16.03 -11.91 -2.41
N PRO A 251 14.98 -12.61 -2.90
CA PRO A 251 13.88 -13.05 -2.05
C PRO A 251 14.38 -13.93 -0.91
N VAL A 252 13.83 -13.76 0.29
CA VAL A 252 14.20 -14.60 1.45
C VAL A 252 13.74 -16.04 1.25
N GLU A 253 12.60 -16.24 0.59
CA GLU A 253 12.03 -17.56 0.36
C GLU A 253 12.50 -18.19 -0.95
N ARG A 254 13.31 -19.25 -0.82
CA ARG A 254 13.80 -20.04 -1.97
C ARG A 254 12.71 -20.70 -2.80
N ALA A 255 11.51 -20.86 -2.27
CA ALA A 255 10.37 -21.38 -3.04
C ALA A 255 9.92 -20.39 -4.14
N ASN A 256 10.18 -19.10 -3.94
CA ASN A 256 9.67 -18.02 -4.79
C ASN A 256 10.69 -17.55 -5.84
N SER A 257 11.93 -18.06 -5.82
CA SER A 257 12.93 -17.75 -6.85
C SER A 257 14.04 -18.80 -6.97
N ASN A 258 14.71 -18.86 -8.13
CA ASN A 258 15.88 -19.72 -8.32
C ASN A 258 17.18 -18.95 -7.99
N HIS A 259 17.62 -19.06 -6.74
CA HIS A 259 18.79 -18.33 -6.24
C HIS A 259 20.10 -18.71 -6.97
N LEU A 260 20.21 -19.95 -7.46
CA LEU A 260 21.39 -20.38 -8.23
C LEU A 260 21.44 -19.68 -9.60
N PHE A 261 20.29 -19.54 -10.25
CA PHE A 261 20.19 -18.79 -11.49
C PHE A 261 20.52 -17.30 -11.26
N THR A 262 19.95 -16.69 -10.22
CA THR A 262 20.24 -15.29 -9.85
C THR A 262 21.72 -15.09 -9.56
N ALA A 263 22.35 -15.97 -8.77
CA ALA A 263 23.78 -15.90 -8.47
C ALA A 263 24.65 -16.01 -9.74
N GLY A 264 24.32 -16.93 -10.65
CA GLY A 264 25.03 -17.07 -11.92
C GLY A 264 24.91 -15.82 -12.80
N LEU A 265 23.71 -15.25 -12.88
CA LEU A 265 23.44 -14.02 -13.63
C LEU A 265 24.20 -12.83 -13.03
N THR A 266 24.09 -12.61 -11.72
CA THR A 266 24.79 -11.56 -10.95
C THR A 266 26.30 -11.61 -11.21
N ASN A 267 26.91 -12.79 -11.11
CA ASN A 267 28.33 -12.99 -11.41
C ASN A 267 28.67 -12.68 -12.88
N SER A 268 27.83 -13.09 -13.84
CA SER A 268 28.05 -12.78 -15.26
C SER A 268 27.96 -11.29 -15.59
N MET A 269 27.17 -10.53 -14.81
CA MET A 269 27.06 -9.07 -14.92
C MET A 269 28.19 -8.32 -14.20
N GLY A 270 29.12 -9.03 -13.55
CA GLY A 270 30.24 -8.44 -12.83
C GLY A 270 29.88 -7.90 -11.44
N VAL A 271 28.70 -8.23 -10.92
CA VAL A 271 28.33 -7.94 -9.53
C VAL A 271 28.98 -8.98 -8.63
N ARG A 272 29.67 -8.54 -7.57
CA ARG A 272 30.49 -9.38 -6.70
C ARG A 272 30.13 -9.24 -5.23
#